data_AF-A0A7X3GKZ1-F1
#
_entry.id   AF-A0A7X3GKZ1-F1
#
_cell.length_a   1.000
_cell.length_b   1.000
_cell.length_c   1.000
_cell.angle_alpha   90.00
_cell.angle_beta   90.00
_cell.angle_gamma   90.00
#
_symmetry.space_group_name_H-M   'P 1'
#
loop_
_entity.id
_entity.type
_entity.pdbx_description
1 polymer ?
#
loop_
_entity_poly.entity_id
_entity_poly.type
_entity_poly.pdbx_seq_one_letter_code
_entity_poly.pdbx_strand_id
1 'polypeptide(L)'
;MTLWQRFARVLTPLFQANKEVNADSDQILALYGEFSKGQQALFAVWTYFTHAVNGTDEFHWRTLYTQHMAGRYGAMQQACVYLGLPQLNSLLHELAAATQPVLRDGSAIAMNEANALLAGDAAYAAAICALPGTRSAARKYSRIAAFIRSSPEEFVTFL
;
A
#
# COMPACT_ATOMS: atom_id res chain seq x y z
N MET A 1 12.01 -24.07 3.87
CA MET A 1 11.80 -22.63 4.17
C MET A 1 10.81 -22.07 3.16
N THR A 2 9.68 -21.52 3.61
CA THR A 2 8.58 -21.06 2.73
C THR A 2 8.88 -19.68 2.14
N LEU A 3 8.18 -19.32 1.05
CA LEU A 3 8.24 -17.99 0.42
C LEU A 3 7.96 -16.88 1.43
N TRP A 4 7.00 -17.12 2.33
CA TRP A 4 6.60 -16.24 3.43
C TRP A 4 7.71 -16.01 4.45
N GLN A 5 8.49 -17.03 4.79
CA GLN A 5 9.61 -16.91 5.73
C GLN A 5 10.77 -16.07 5.17
N ARG A 6 10.99 -16.09 3.84
CA ARG A 6 11.95 -15.21 3.17
C ARG A 6 11.45 -13.77 3.11
N PHE A 7 10.17 -13.61 2.79
CA PHE A 7 9.48 -12.32 2.75
C PHE A 7 9.50 -11.62 4.11
N ALA A 8 9.18 -12.35 5.18
CA ALA A 8 9.26 -11.86 6.54
C ALA A 8 10.69 -11.47 6.94
N ARG A 9 11.73 -12.20 6.56
CA ARG A 9 13.13 -11.83 6.90
C ARG A 9 13.59 -10.51 6.29
N VAL A 10 13.20 -10.21 5.05
CA VAL A 10 13.50 -8.93 4.40
C VAL A 10 12.78 -7.79 5.10
N LEU A 11 11.53 -8.04 5.50
CA LEU A 11 10.63 -7.02 5.99
C LEU A 11 10.65 -6.81 7.51
N THR A 12 11.08 -7.80 8.30
CA THR A 12 11.09 -7.70 9.77
C THR A 12 11.96 -6.56 10.27
N PRO A 13 13.20 -6.34 9.78
CA PRO A 13 14.02 -5.19 10.20
C PRO A 13 13.38 -3.87 9.78
N LEU A 14 12.83 -3.81 8.56
CA LEU A 14 12.10 -2.62 8.05
C LEU A 14 10.89 -2.28 8.93
N PHE A 15 10.14 -3.29 9.39
CA PHE A 15 9.00 -3.08 10.28
C PHE A 15 9.39 -2.78 11.71
N GLN A 16 10.48 -3.35 12.22
CA GLN A 16 11.01 -3.03 13.54
C GLN A 16 11.48 -1.58 13.56
N ALA A 17 12.29 -1.17 12.58
CA ALA A 17 12.72 0.21 12.44
C ALA A 17 11.53 1.18 12.30
N ASN A 18 10.53 0.88 11.46
CA ASN A 18 9.34 1.72 11.36
C ASN A 18 8.50 1.76 12.66
N LYS A 19 8.47 0.67 13.45
CA LYS A 19 7.78 0.64 14.75
C LYS A 19 8.56 1.31 15.87
N GLU A 20 9.88 1.38 15.76
CA GLU A 20 10.76 2.08 16.70
C GLU A 20 10.70 3.59 16.48
N VAL A 21 10.50 4.02 15.24
CA VAL A 21 10.38 5.42 14.83
C VAL A 21 8.96 6.00 15.05
N ASN A 22 8.14 5.38 15.89
CA ASN A 22 6.70 5.62 16.06
C ASN A 22 6.26 7.01 16.58
N ALA A 23 7.08 8.06 16.53
CA ALA A 23 6.74 9.38 17.03
C ALA A 23 6.99 10.56 16.06
N ASP A 24 7.81 10.40 15.02
CA ASP A 24 8.24 11.54 14.20
C ASP A 24 8.25 11.22 12.70
N SER A 25 7.50 11.99 11.92
CA SER A 25 7.40 11.82 10.47
C SER A 25 8.74 12.06 9.77
N ASP A 26 9.59 12.92 10.32
CA ASP A 26 10.90 13.23 9.74
C ASP A 26 11.87 12.06 9.89
N GLN A 27 11.79 11.34 11.00
CA GLN A 27 12.60 10.13 11.24
C GLN A 27 12.16 8.97 10.33
N ILE A 28 10.86 8.84 10.04
CA ILE A 28 10.35 7.85 9.08
C ILE A 28 10.89 8.14 7.68
N LEU A 29 10.89 9.43 7.28
CA LEU A 29 11.42 9.85 5.98
C LEU A 29 12.93 9.63 5.88
N ALA A 30 13.69 9.93 6.93
CA ALA A 30 15.13 9.67 7.00
C ALA A 30 15.43 8.18 6.86
N LEU A 31 14.76 7.32 7.63
CA LEU A 31 14.88 5.87 7.54
C LEU A 31 14.51 5.34 6.14
N TYR A 32 13.42 5.84 5.55
CA TYR A 32 13.00 5.47 4.20
C TYR A 32 14.04 5.87 3.14
N GLY A 33 14.78 6.95 3.36
CA GLY A 33 15.88 7.40 2.50
C GLY A 33 17.09 6.46 2.51
N GLU A 34 17.28 5.68 3.57
CA GLU A 34 18.37 4.70 3.69
C GLU A 34 18.06 3.37 2.97
N PHE A 35 16.79 3.15 2.62
CA PHE A 35 16.37 1.93 1.93
C PHE A 35 16.82 1.94 0.47
N SER A 36 17.18 0.76 -0.04
CA SER A 36 17.32 0.55 -1.48
C SER A 36 15.98 0.80 -2.19
N LYS A 37 16.01 0.97 -3.52
CA LYS A 37 14.78 1.10 -4.33
C LYS A 37 13.83 -0.09 -4.16
N GLY A 38 14.37 -1.31 -4.10
CA GLY A 38 13.60 -2.53 -3.84
C GLY A 38 12.90 -2.50 -2.47
N GLN A 39 13.64 -2.14 -1.42
CA GLN A 39 13.10 -2.02 -0.06
C GLN A 39 12.04 -0.92 0.05
N GLN A 40 12.28 0.24 -0.57
CA GLN A 40 11.30 1.35 -0.67
C GLN A 40 10.01 0.90 -1.35
N ALA A 41 10.11 0.28 -2.54
CA ALA A 41 8.96 -0.19 -3.29
C ALA A 41 8.18 -1.27 -2.53
N LEU A 42 8.89 -2.19 -1.87
CA LEU A 42 8.28 -3.23 -1.07
C LEU A 42 7.58 -2.67 0.16
N PHE A 43 8.20 -1.71 0.85
CA PHE A 43 7.64 -1.04 2.01
C PHE A 43 6.37 -0.27 1.65
N ALA A 44 6.39 0.48 0.54
CA ALA A 44 5.22 1.18 0.01
C ALA A 44 4.08 0.18 -0.25
N VAL A 45 4.29 -0.79 -1.15
CA VAL A 45 3.26 -1.77 -1.52
C VAL A 45 2.73 -2.53 -0.30
N TRP A 46 3.61 -2.95 0.60
CA TRP A 46 3.19 -3.66 1.80
C TRP A 46 2.30 -2.81 2.72
N THR A 47 2.73 -1.59 3.04
CA THR A 47 2.03 -0.69 3.99
C THR A 47 0.61 -0.40 3.53
N TYR A 48 0.38 -0.32 2.23
CA TYR A 48 -0.97 -0.18 1.70
C TYR A 48 -1.72 -1.51 1.72
N PHE A 49 -1.12 -2.60 1.25
CA PHE A 49 -1.85 -3.87 1.06
C PHE A 49 -2.21 -4.61 2.33
N THR A 50 -1.36 -4.61 3.36
CA THR A 50 -1.69 -5.34 4.60
C THR A 50 -2.91 -4.81 5.30
N HIS A 51 -3.11 -3.51 5.24
CA HIS A 51 -4.28 -2.89 5.82
C HIS A 51 -5.46 -3.03 4.86
N ALA A 52 -5.28 -2.73 3.58
CA ALA A 52 -6.37 -2.69 2.62
C ALA A 52 -7.00 -4.08 2.34
N VAL A 53 -6.34 -5.20 2.63
CA VAL A 53 -6.87 -6.58 2.37
C VAL A 53 -7.96 -7.04 3.36
N ASN A 54 -8.18 -6.33 4.48
CA ASN A 54 -9.08 -6.82 5.54
C ASN A 54 -10.58 -6.71 5.23
N GLY A 55 -10.97 -5.99 4.17
CA GLY A 55 -12.36 -5.84 3.74
C GLY A 55 -12.58 -4.60 2.90
N THR A 56 -13.75 -4.47 2.27
CA THR A 56 -14.09 -3.32 1.40
C THR A 56 -13.99 -1.99 2.14
N ASP A 57 -14.43 -1.92 3.39
CA ASP A 57 -14.43 -0.69 4.20
C ASP A 57 -13.01 -0.21 4.52
N GLU A 58 -12.15 -1.13 4.99
CA GLU A 58 -10.74 -0.85 5.26
C GLU A 58 -9.98 -0.52 3.97
N PHE A 59 -10.29 -1.20 2.88
CA PHE A 59 -9.75 -0.93 1.55
C PHE A 59 -10.09 0.49 1.07
N HIS A 60 -11.36 0.87 1.23
CA HIS A 60 -11.89 2.19 0.91
C HIS A 60 -11.24 3.28 1.76
N TRP A 61 -11.24 3.12 3.09
CA TRP A 61 -10.62 4.09 3.99
C TRP A 61 -9.13 4.27 3.73
N ARG A 62 -8.38 3.17 3.58
CA ARG A 62 -6.94 3.24 3.29
C ARG A 62 -6.63 3.93 1.98
N THR A 63 -7.52 3.79 1.00
CA THR A 63 -7.41 4.50 -0.28
C THR A 63 -7.51 6.01 -0.08
N LEU A 64 -8.58 6.48 0.57
CA LEU A 64 -8.77 7.90 0.88
C LEU A 64 -7.64 8.47 1.73
N TYR A 65 -7.24 7.73 2.77
CA TYR A 65 -6.13 8.09 3.64
C TYR A 65 -4.82 8.25 2.86
N THR A 66 -4.50 7.31 1.96
CA THR A 66 -3.24 7.35 1.19
C THR A 66 -3.25 8.43 0.12
N GLN A 67 -4.39 8.68 -0.54
CA GLN A 67 -4.53 9.77 -1.51
C GLN A 67 -4.36 11.15 -0.87
N HIS A 68 -4.76 11.29 0.40
CA HIS A 68 -4.57 12.51 1.15
C HIS A 68 -3.10 12.77 1.52
N MET A 69 -2.31 11.71 1.77
CA MET A 69 -0.90 11.87 2.13
C MET A 69 -0.05 12.18 0.90
N ALA A 70 0.34 13.46 0.78
CA ALA A 70 1.18 13.95 -0.31
C ALA A 70 2.39 13.02 -0.57
N GLY A 71 2.59 12.67 -1.84
CA GLY A 71 3.68 11.81 -2.28
C GLY A 71 3.50 10.31 -2.02
N ARG A 72 2.74 9.88 -0.99
CA ARG A 72 2.59 8.44 -0.67
C ARG A 72 1.82 7.68 -1.74
N TYR A 73 0.76 8.28 -2.28
CA TYR A 73 -0.03 7.66 -3.34
C TYR A 73 0.77 7.54 -4.65
N GLY A 74 1.50 8.58 -5.04
CA GLY A 74 2.39 8.54 -6.21
C GLY A 74 3.53 7.53 -6.03
N ALA A 75 4.14 7.47 -4.85
CA ALA A 75 5.15 6.48 -4.51
C ALA A 75 4.60 5.04 -4.61
N MET A 76 3.34 4.82 -4.21
CA MET A 76 2.67 3.53 -4.39
C MET A 76 2.57 3.11 -5.86
N GLN A 77 2.14 4.03 -6.71
CA GLN A 77 2.01 3.78 -8.15
C GLN A 77 3.38 3.46 -8.77
N GLN A 78 4.41 4.24 -8.43
CA GLN A 78 5.78 4.00 -8.87
C GLN A 78 6.31 2.64 -8.38
N ALA A 79 6.04 2.27 -7.13
CA ALA A 79 6.40 0.97 -6.59
C ALA A 79 5.71 -0.19 -7.32
N CYS A 80 4.44 -0.01 -7.73
CA CYS A 80 3.73 -1.00 -8.53
C CYS A 80 4.34 -1.18 -9.92
N VAL A 81 4.76 -0.08 -10.55
CA VAL A 81 5.49 -0.14 -11.83
C VAL A 81 6.83 -0.85 -11.64
N TYR A 82 7.60 -0.47 -10.62
CA TYR A 82 8.90 -1.04 -10.30
C TYR A 82 8.85 -2.56 -10.11
N LEU A 83 7.91 -3.04 -9.29
CA LEU A 83 7.77 -4.45 -8.95
C LEU A 83 7.01 -5.27 -10.02
N GLY A 84 6.64 -4.67 -11.15
CA GLY A 84 5.91 -5.35 -12.22
C GLY A 84 4.51 -5.81 -11.80
N LEU A 85 3.76 -4.95 -11.13
CA LEU A 85 2.42 -5.21 -10.58
C LEU A 85 1.33 -4.44 -11.36
N PRO A 86 1.11 -4.69 -12.66
CA PRO A 86 0.22 -3.88 -13.50
C PRO A 86 -1.25 -3.95 -13.07
N GLN A 87 -1.74 -5.13 -12.63
CA GLN A 87 -3.12 -5.24 -12.12
C GLN A 87 -3.32 -4.42 -10.85
N LEU A 88 -2.26 -4.32 -10.04
CA LEU A 88 -2.33 -3.50 -8.84
C LEU A 88 -2.32 -2.01 -9.21
N ASN A 89 -1.44 -1.60 -10.12
CA ASN A 89 -1.42 -0.23 -10.57
C ASN A 89 -2.77 0.20 -11.18
N SER A 90 -3.41 -0.66 -11.99
CA SER A 90 -4.76 -0.41 -12.52
C SER A 90 -5.79 -0.21 -11.41
N LEU A 91 -5.80 -1.10 -10.42
CA LEU A 91 -6.71 -1.01 -9.28
C LEU A 91 -6.54 0.30 -8.50
N LEU A 92 -5.30 0.76 -8.31
CA LEU A 92 -5.04 2.07 -7.72
C LEU A 92 -5.68 3.18 -8.56
N HIS A 93 -5.46 3.22 -9.87
CA HIS A 93 -6.08 4.23 -10.74
C HIS A 93 -7.61 4.21 -10.71
N GLU A 94 -8.22 3.03 -10.77
CA GLU A 94 -9.68 2.87 -10.68
C GLU A 94 -10.21 3.38 -9.34
N LEU A 95 -9.49 3.12 -8.25
CA LEU A 95 -9.81 3.63 -6.93
C LEU A 95 -9.72 5.14 -6.84
N ALA A 96 -8.62 5.73 -7.31
CA ALA A 96 -8.46 7.18 -7.28
C ALA A 96 -9.57 7.88 -8.06
N ALA A 97 -9.97 7.32 -9.20
CA ALA A 97 -11.09 7.83 -9.97
C ALA A 97 -12.42 7.70 -9.21
N ALA A 98 -12.67 6.56 -8.56
CA ALA A 98 -13.89 6.32 -7.81
C ALA A 98 -14.02 7.22 -6.57
N THR A 99 -12.92 7.47 -5.86
CA THR A 99 -12.87 8.28 -4.63
C THR A 99 -12.72 9.78 -4.87
N GLN A 100 -12.36 10.20 -6.09
CA GLN A 100 -12.17 11.61 -6.45
C GLN A 100 -13.33 12.54 -6.01
N PRO A 101 -14.61 12.15 -6.16
CA PRO A 101 -15.72 13.03 -5.78
C PRO A 101 -15.84 13.31 -4.28
N VAL A 102 -15.24 12.45 -3.44
CA VAL A 102 -15.32 12.54 -1.97
C VAL A 102 -13.97 12.85 -1.32
N LEU A 103 -12.93 13.06 -2.13
CA LEU A 103 -11.59 13.39 -1.64
C LEU A 103 -11.60 14.80 -1.02
N ARG A 104 -11.05 14.92 0.18
CA ARG A 104 -10.98 16.19 0.92
C ARG A 104 -9.61 16.84 0.75
N ASP A 105 -9.61 18.15 0.61
CA ASP A 105 -8.40 18.97 0.69
C ASP A 105 -7.95 19.12 2.15
N GLY A 106 -6.65 19.01 2.40
CA GLY A 106 -6.02 19.46 3.65
C GLY A 106 -6.12 18.56 4.90
N SER A 107 -6.98 17.54 4.96
CA SER A 107 -6.93 16.53 6.04
C SER A 107 -7.28 15.08 5.65
N ALA A 108 -6.64 14.13 6.33
CA ALA A 108 -6.92 12.70 6.17
C ALA A 108 -8.27 12.36 6.79
N ILE A 109 -9.07 11.55 6.10
CA ILE A 109 -10.37 11.11 6.59
C ILE A 109 -10.24 10.03 7.67
N ALA A 110 -11.03 10.13 8.73
CA ALA A 110 -11.12 9.08 9.75
C ALA A 110 -11.95 7.88 9.24
N MET A 111 -11.73 6.69 9.82
CA MET A 111 -12.42 5.47 9.40
C MET A 111 -13.94 5.58 9.49
N ASN A 112 -14.46 6.14 10.59
CA ASN A 112 -15.89 6.33 10.80
C ASN A 112 -16.51 7.26 9.74
N GLU A 113 -15.79 8.30 9.32
CA GLU A 113 -16.23 9.21 8.26
C GLU A 113 -16.21 8.52 6.89
N ALA A 114 -15.18 7.72 6.60
CA ALA A 114 -15.13 6.92 5.38
C ALA A 114 -16.29 5.91 5.31
N ASN A 115 -16.64 5.27 6.42
CA ASN A 115 -17.79 4.35 6.48
C ASN A 115 -19.12 5.09 6.30
N ALA A 116 -19.24 6.32 6.81
CA ALA A 116 -20.42 7.15 6.60
C ALA A 116 -20.63 7.49 5.11
N LEU A 117 -19.57 7.69 4.33
CA LEU A 117 -19.66 7.89 2.87
C LEU A 117 -20.25 6.69 2.16
N LEU A 118 -19.81 5.47 2.51
CA LEU A 118 -20.37 4.23 1.94
C LEU A 118 -21.83 4.03 2.34
N ALA A 119 -22.20 4.35 3.58
CA ALA A 119 -23.58 4.22 4.05
C ALA A 119 -24.53 5.28 3.45
N GLY A 120 -24.01 6.47 3.15
CA GLY A 120 -24.78 7.63 2.68
C GLY A 120 -25.07 7.66 1.18
N ASP A 121 -24.32 6.90 0.36
CA ASP A 121 -24.47 6.88 -1.09
C ASP A 121 -24.36 5.45 -1.65
N ALA A 122 -25.51 4.88 -2.02
CA ALA A 122 -25.60 3.52 -2.53
C ALA A 122 -24.89 3.34 -3.90
N ALA A 123 -24.86 4.37 -4.74
CA ALA A 123 -24.19 4.31 -6.04
C ALA A 123 -22.68 4.32 -5.86
N TYR A 124 -22.18 5.17 -4.96
CA TYR A 124 -20.77 5.19 -4.56
C TYR A 124 -20.34 3.85 -3.95
N ALA A 125 -21.12 3.33 -3.00
CA ALA A 125 -20.84 2.05 -2.36
C ALA A 125 -20.81 0.90 -3.38
N ALA A 126 -21.73 0.89 -4.35
CA ALA A 126 -21.72 -0.11 -5.42
C ALA A 126 -20.47 -0.02 -6.30
N ALA A 127 -20.04 1.20 -6.65
CA ALA A 127 -18.82 1.42 -7.43
C ALA A 127 -17.57 0.90 -6.69
N ILE A 128 -17.43 1.22 -5.40
CA ILE A 128 -16.32 0.73 -4.58
C ILE A 128 -16.36 -0.79 -4.38
N CYS A 129 -17.54 -1.37 -4.13
CA CYS A 129 -17.71 -2.81 -3.97
C CYS A 129 -17.44 -3.61 -5.25
N ALA A 130 -17.68 -3.02 -6.42
CA ALA A 130 -17.43 -3.66 -7.71
C ALA A 130 -15.92 -3.79 -8.00
N LEU A 131 -15.08 -3.01 -7.34
CA LEU A 131 -13.63 -3.08 -7.52
C LEU A 131 -13.11 -4.43 -7.00
N PRO A 132 -12.15 -5.06 -7.69
CA PRO A 132 -11.69 -6.41 -7.40
C PRO A 132 -10.83 -6.54 -6.12
N GLY A 133 -11.00 -5.64 -5.15
CA GLY A 133 -10.09 -5.29 -4.05
C GLY A 133 -9.44 -6.45 -3.30
N THR A 134 -10.10 -7.61 -3.20
CA THR A 134 -9.63 -8.77 -2.43
C THR A 134 -9.28 -10.00 -3.26
N ARG A 135 -9.73 -10.11 -4.52
CA ARG A 135 -9.86 -11.42 -5.19
C ARG A 135 -8.60 -11.99 -5.86
N SER A 136 -7.43 -11.32 -5.77
CA SER A 136 -6.19 -11.87 -6.37
C SER A 136 -4.90 -11.63 -5.60
N ALA A 137 -4.96 -11.48 -4.26
CA ALA A 137 -3.77 -11.35 -3.41
C ALA A 137 -2.69 -12.42 -3.69
N ALA A 138 -3.10 -13.67 -3.97
CA ALA A 138 -2.19 -14.78 -4.28
C ALA A 138 -1.33 -14.58 -5.55
N ARG A 139 -1.88 -13.97 -6.62
CA ARG A 139 -1.11 -13.66 -7.84
C ARG A 139 -0.16 -12.47 -7.64
N LYS A 140 -0.48 -11.57 -6.71
CA LYS A 140 0.35 -10.40 -6.39
C LYS A 140 1.63 -10.82 -5.65
N TYR A 141 1.50 -11.67 -4.63
CA TYR A 141 2.67 -12.13 -3.84
C TYR A 141 3.65 -13.01 -4.63
N SER A 142 3.16 -13.80 -5.59
CA SER A 142 4.03 -14.64 -6.43
C SER A 142 4.91 -13.82 -7.37
N ARG A 143 4.42 -12.70 -7.90
CA ARG A 143 5.23 -11.76 -8.71
C ARG A 143 6.27 -11.03 -7.88
N ILE A 144 5.89 -10.48 -6.72
CA ILE A 144 6.85 -9.82 -5.83
C ILE A 144 7.95 -10.81 -5.43
N ALA A 145 7.59 -12.04 -5.08
CA ALA A 145 8.57 -13.06 -4.74
C ALA A 145 9.41 -13.56 -5.93
N ALA A 146 8.91 -13.47 -7.17
CA ALA A 146 9.74 -13.70 -8.35
C ALA A 146 10.75 -12.56 -8.54
N PHE A 147 10.32 -11.31 -8.39
CA PHE A 147 11.16 -10.12 -8.47
C PHE A 147 12.28 -10.13 -7.41
N ILE A 148 11.96 -10.42 -6.15
CA ILE A 148 12.95 -10.54 -5.08
C ILE A 148 13.97 -11.65 -5.39
N ARG A 149 13.54 -12.73 -6.05
CA ARG A 149 14.46 -13.83 -6.42
C ARG A 149 15.38 -13.48 -7.58
N SER A 150 14.96 -12.60 -8.49
CA SER A 150 15.80 -12.16 -9.61
C SER A 150 16.79 -11.06 -9.24
N SER A 151 16.50 -10.30 -8.17
CA SER A 151 17.32 -9.15 -7.75
C SER A 151 17.47 -9.08 -6.21
N PRO A 152 17.95 -10.14 -5.54
CA PRO A 152 17.98 -10.23 -4.08
C PRO A 152 18.81 -9.12 -3.40
N GLU A 153 19.84 -8.61 -4.08
CA GLU A 153 20.69 -7.50 -3.63
C GLU A 153 19.91 -6.21 -3.36
N GLU A 154 18.78 -6.01 -4.02
CA GLU A 154 17.92 -4.87 -3.77
C GLU A 154 17.03 -5.03 -2.53
N PHE A 155 17.01 -6.20 -1.91
CA PHE A 155 16.11 -6.48 -0.77
C PHE A 155 16.86 -6.97 0.46
N VAL A 156 18.07 -7.52 0.27
CA VAL A 156 18.94 -8.05 1.31
C VAL A 156 20.22 -7.23 1.36
N THR A 157 20.08 -5.94 1.62
CA THR A 157 21.17 -5.10 2.12
C THR A 157 20.98 -4.96 3.63
N PHE A 158 21.93 -5.51 4.38
CA PHE A 158 22.09 -5.15 5.78
C PHE A 158 22.65 -3.73 5.81
N LEU A 159 21.95 -2.82 6.48
CA LEU A 159 22.64 -1.69 7.13
C LEU A 159 23.59 -2.27 8.19
#